data_AF-S9V6X7-F1
#
_entry.id   AF-S9V6X7-F1
#
_cell.length_a   1.000
_cell.length_b   1.000
_cell.length_c   1.000
_cell.angle_alpha   90.00
_cell.angle_beta   90.00
_cell.angle_gamma   90.00
#
_symmetry.space_group_name_H-M   'P 1'
#
loop_
_entity.id
_entity.type
_entity.pdbx_description
1 polymer ?
#
loop_
_entity_poly.entity_id
_entity_poly.type
_entity_poly.pdbx_seq_one_letter_code
_entity_poly.pdbx_strand_id
1 'polypeptide(L)'
;MPCEYCGGSGRVMQRVQIMPGFVQNIAQACSHCGGRGKHIAHICPTCRGRRVAKGVTTISVDVEGGLPEGHVLVYELEGDQQPGVVPGDVRVTLLSAPHPVFTRHGDDLHMQVRLTLREALVGFEREIPHLDGHVVELAREGVTQHGQEQRLRGEGMPKHNVPSEKGDLIVTYVVEMRKTPLTAAQQAWVRENL
;
A
#
# COMPACT_ATOMS: atom_id res chain seq x y z
N MET A 1 24.31 41.65 -5.45
CA MET A 1 25.33 42.64 -5.02
C MET A 1 26.06 42.11 -3.79
N PRO A 2 27.38 42.32 -3.64
CA PRO A 2 28.10 41.99 -2.42
C PRO A 2 27.51 42.75 -1.22
N CYS A 3 27.51 42.12 -0.04
CA CYS A 3 27.07 42.78 1.18
C CYS A 3 28.13 43.78 1.64
N GLU A 4 27.77 45.06 1.65
CA GLU A 4 28.67 46.16 2.02
C GLU A 4 29.16 46.02 3.46
N TYR A 5 28.29 45.55 4.38
CA TYR A 5 28.62 45.41 5.80
C TYR A 5 29.69 44.36 6.10
N CYS A 6 29.78 43.29 5.30
CA CYS A 6 30.80 42.25 5.46
C CYS A 6 31.78 42.17 4.29
N GLY A 7 31.74 43.14 3.36
CA GLY A 7 32.57 43.15 2.14
C GLY A 7 32.46 41.90 1.27
N GLY A 8 31.33 41.17 1.31
CA GLY A 8 31.16 39.91 0.56
C GLY A 8 31.47 38.63 1.32
N SER A 9 32.04 38.72 2.52
CA SER A 9 32.56 37.55 3.28
C SER A 9 31.49 36.71 4.00
N GLY A 10 30.29 37.27 4.20
CA GLY A 10 29.18 36.62 4.90
C GLY A 10 29.35 36.55 6.43
N ARG A 11 30.49 36.97 6.97
CA ARG A 11 30.80 36.90 8.41
C ARG A 11 31.43 38.21 8.89
N VAL A 12 31.21 38.56 10.15
CA VAL A 12 31.79 39.74 10.80
C VAL A 12 32.46 39.30 12.09
N MET A 13 33.65 39.86 12.37
CA MET A 13 34.40 39.53 13.58
C MET A 13 33.89 40.41 14.73
N GLN A 14 33.28 39.80 15.75
CA GLN A 14 32.90 40.50 16.98
C GLN A 14 33.91 40.17 18.07
N ARG A 15 34.51 41.20 18.64
CA ARG A 15 35.41 41.07 19.77
C ARG A 15 34.60 41.02 21.06
N VAL A 16 34.51 39.85 21.68
CA VAL A 16 33.79 39.64 22.94
C VAL A 16 34.76 39.34 24.06
N GLN A 17 34.52 39.94 25.23
CA GLN A 17 35.30 39.72 26.44
C GLN A 17 34.59 38.65 27.26
N ILE A 18 35.21 37.47 27.35
CA ILE A 18 34.64 36.31 28.04
C ILE A 18 35.05 36.32 29.52
N MET A 19 36.23 36.90 29.82
CA MET A 19 36.72 37.13 31.18
C MET A 19 37.57 38.40 31.26
N PRO A 20 37.78 38.96 32.46
CA PRO A 20 38.79 39.99 32.68
C PRO A 20 40.15 39.54 32.12
N GLY A 21 40.70 40.27 31.15
CA GLY A 21 41.97 39.94 30.48
C GLY A 21 41.88 38.94 29.32
N PHE A 22 40.73 38.27 29.11
CA PHE A 22 40.52 37.32 28.01
C PHE A 22 39.51 37.87 27.00
N VAL A 23 40.04 38.32 25.86
CA VAL A 23 39.27 38.87 24.75
C VAL A 23 39.44 37.96 23.54
N GLN A 24 38.33 37.45 22.99
CA GLN A 24 38.34 36.59 21.82
C GLN A 24 37.59 37.26 20.66
N ASN A 25 38.17 37.19 19.46
CA ASN A 25 37.51 37.59 18.24
C ASN A 25 36.69 36.41 17.73
N ILE A 26 35.37 36.49 17.81
CA ILE A 26 34.46 35.45 17.34
C ILE A 26 33.94 35.84 15.94
N ALA A 27 34.09 34.93 14.98
CA ALA A 27 33.47 35.09 13.67
C ALA A 27 31.98 34.77 13.77
N GLN A 28 31.14 35.79 13.61
CA GLN A 28 29.69 35.64 13.61
C GLN A 28 29.13 35.80 12.20
N ALA A 29 28.00 35.15 11.90
CA ALA A 29 27.29 35.37 10.65
C ALA A 29 26.87 36.84 10.56
N CYS A 30 27.14 37.48 9.42
CA CYS A 30 26.77 38.87 9.21
C CYS A 30 25.25 39.03 9.33
N SER A 31 24.78 39.84 10.29
CA SER A 31 23.36 40.09 10.55
C SER A 31 22.62 40.64 9.32
N HIS A 32 23.28 41.50 8.53
CA HIS A 32 22.69 42.14 7.36
C HIS A 32 22.43 41.20 6.16
N CYS A 33 23.28 40.19 5.93
CA CYS A 33 23.09 39.22 4.83
C CYS A 33 22.71 37.81 5.31
N GLY A 34 22.65 37.58 6.62
CA GLY A 34 22.36 36.30 7.24
C GLY A 34 23.38 35.22 6.88
N GLY A 35 24.66 35.55 6.77
CA GLY A 35 25.71 34.59 6.42
C GLY A 35 26.02 34.45 4.92
N ARG A 36 25.17 34.97 4.02
CA ARG A 36 25.26 34.69 2.57
C ARG A 36 26.31 35.51 1.82
N GLY A 37 26.84 36.59 2.41
CA GLY A 37 27.83 37.48 1.80
C GLY A 37 27.32 38.35 0.65
N LYS A 38 26.11 38.12 0.14
CA LYS A 38 25.53 38.87 -0.97
C LYS A 38 24.06 39.20 -0.69
N HIS A 39 23.62 40.37 -1.12
CA HIS A 39 22.20 40.71 -1.23
C HIS A 39 21.68 40.35 -2.62
N ILE A 40 20.45 39.85 -2.65
CA ILE A 40 19.72 39.51 -3.87
C ILE A 40 19.08 40.80 -4.38
N ALA A 41 19.55 41.33 -5.52
CA ALA A 41 19.05 42.60 -6.07
C ALA A 41 17.60 42.48 -6.59
N HIS A 42 17.29 41.37 -7.25
CA HIS A 42 15.93 41.04 -7.70
C HIS A 42 15.52 39.71 -7.10
N ILE A 43 14.63 39.76 -6.11
CA ILE A 43 14.13 38.56 -5.43
C ILE A 43 13.14 37.87 -6.35
N CYS A 44 13.34 36.58 -6.63
CA CYS A 44 12.37 35.77 -7.37
C CYS A 44 11.02 35.76 -6.63
N PRO A 45 9.90 36.11 -7.27
CA PRO A 45 8.59 36.16 -6.61
C PRO A 45 8.12 34.78 -6.13
N THR A 46 8.50 33.71 -6.84
CA THR A 46 8.08 32.32 -6.57
C THR A 46 8.82 31.71 -5.38
N CYS A 47 10.16 31.74 -5.36
CA CYS A 47 10.95 31.12 -4.29
C CYS A 47 11.39 32.11 -3.20
N ARG A 48 11.17 33.41 -3.39
CA ARG A 48 11.57 34.50 -2.48
C ARG A 48 13.04 34.41 -2.02
N GLY A 49 13.91 33.98 -2.94
CA GLY A 49 15.35 33.82 -2.69
C GLY A 49 15.75 32.53 -1.95
N ARG A 50 14.82 31.60 -1.72
CA ARG A 50 15.06 30.30 -1.08
C ARG A 50 15.57 29.22 -2.05
N ARG A 51 15.54 29.49 -3.36
CA ARG A 51 15.96 28.56 -4.44
C ARG A 51 15.16 27.25 -4.54
N VAL A 52 14.15 27.07 -3.70
CA VAL A 52 13.19 25.96 -3.73
C VAL A 52 11.77 26.54 -3.69
N ALA A 53 10.83 25.86 -4.33
CA ALA A 53 9.41 26.18 -4.31
C ALA A 53 8.61 24.88 -4.20
N LYS A 54 7.45 24.91 -3.55
CA LYS A 54 6.55 23.75 -3.49
C LYS A 54 5.88 23.59 -4.85
N GLY A 55 6.03 22.40 -5.45
CA GLY A 55 5.34 21.99 -6.66
C GLY A 55 4.48 20.76 -6.37
N VAL A 56 3.48 20.52 -7.22
CA VAL A 56 2.74 19.25 -7.25
C VAL A 56 3.18 18.52 -8.50
N THR A 57 3.71 17.31 -8.33
CA THR A 57 4.08 16.41 -9.42
C THR A 57 3.18 15.19 -9.36
N THR A 58 2.69 14.75 -10.51
CA THR A 58 1.89 13.52 -10.63
C THR A 58 2.80 12.41 -11.13
N ILE A 59 2.91 11.34 -10.36
CA ILE A 59 3.66 10.13 -10.74
C ILE A 59 2.61 9.10 -11.19
N SER A 60 2.71 8.66 -12.44
CA SER A 60 1.87 7.58 -12.96
C SER A 60 2.44 6.24 -12.50
N VAL A 61 1.65 5.51 -11.72
CA VAL A 61 2.02 4.19 -11.22
C VAL A 61 1.32 3.14 -12.07
N ASP A 62 2.10 2.33 -12.78
CA ASP A 62 1.60 1.14 -13.47
C ASP A 62 1.63 -0.04 -12.50
N VAL A 63 0.49 -0.72 -12.35
CA VAL A 63 0.34 -1.86 -11.45
C VAL A 63 0.03 -3.08 -12.32
N GLU A 64 1.08 -3.83 -12.63
CA GLU A 64 0.97 -5.06 -13.39
C GLU A 64 0.15 -6.12 -12.65
N GLY A 65 -0.56 -6.94 -13.43
CA GLY A 65 -1.29 -8.09 -12.92
C GLY A 65 -0.36 -9.05 -12.18
N GLY A 66 -0.78 -9.48 -10.99
CA GLY A 66 -0.07 -10.49 -10.22
C GLY A 66 1.00 -9.95 -9.28
N LEU A 67 1.25 -8.63 -9.26
CA LEU A 67 2.17 -8.03 -8.29
C LEU A 67 1.81 -8.47 -6.86
N PRO A 68 2.78 -8.99 -6.08
CA PRO A 68 2.51 -9.50 -4.74
C PRO A 68 2.27 -8.35 -3.76
N GLU A 69 1.63 -8.67 -2.65
CA GLU A 69 1.47 -7.72 -1.55
C GLU A 69 2.83 -7.32 -0.97
N GLY A 70 2.99 -6.04 -0.65
CA GLY A 70 4.25 -5.48 -0.16
C GLY A 70 5.30 -5.25 -1.26
N HIS A 71 4.98 -5.50 -2.54
CA HIS A 71 5.89 -5.17 -3.63
C HIS A 71 6.18 -3.66 -3.66
N VAL A 72 7.44 -3.29 -3.89
CA VAL A 72 7.90 -1.90 -3.86
C VAL A 72 8.31 -1.45 -5.25
N LEU A 73 7.53 -0.51 -5.82
CA LEU A 73 7.88 0.19 -7.05
C LEU A 73 8.76 1.39 -6.69
N VAL A 74 9.92 1.49 -7.35
CA VAL A 74 10.91 2.55 -7.08
C VAL A 74 10.92 3.52 -8.26
N TYR A 75 10.67 4.79 -7.97
CA TYR A 75 10.78 5.90 -8.92
C TYR A 75 12.00 6.72 -8.55
N GLU A 76 13.06 6.53 -9.31
CA GLU A 76 14.36 7.15 -9.05
C GLU A 76 14.29 8.67 -9.23
N LEU A 77 14.94 9.41 -8.32
CA LEU A 77 15.08 10.87 -8.40
C LEU A 77 13.77 11.70 -8.38
N GLU A 78 12.63 11.09 -8.08
CA GLU A 78 11.32 11.76 -7.96
C GLU A 78 11.05 12.36 -6.57
N GLY A 79 12.05 12.33 -5.67
CA GLY A 79 11.96 12.90 -4.33
C GLY A 79 12.15 14.43 -4.29
N ASP A 80 12.22 14.97 -3.06
CA ASP A 80 12.39 16.41 -2.85
C ASP A 80 13.70 16.93 -3.46
N GLN A 81 13.58 17.96 -4.30
CA GLN A 81 14.71 18.55 -4.99
C GLN A 81 15.29 19.74 -4.22
N GLN A 82 16.62 19.76 -4.05
CA GLN A 82 17.34 20.88 -3.45
C GLN A 82 18.58 21.24 -4.27
N PRO A 83 18.96 22.53 -4.34
CA PRO A 83 20.14 22.95 -5.10
C PRO A 83 21.43 22.30 -4.57
N GLY A 84 22.13 21.56 -5.44
CA GLY A 84 23.40 20.91 -5.11
C GLY A 84 23.26 19.57 -4.40
N VAL A 85 22.05 19.02 -4.30
CA VAL A 85 21.76 17.70 -3.73
C VAL A 85 21.09 16.84 -4.79
N VAL A 86 21.51 15.58 -4.91
CA VAL A 86 20.85 14.60 -5.79
C VAL A 86 19.49 14.25 -5.15
N PRO A 87 18.38 14.34 -5.89
CA PRO A 87 17.06 13.98 -5.35
C PRO A 87 17.03 12.54 -4.85
N GLY A 88 16.21 12.27 -3.84
CA GLY A 88 15.94 10.91 -3.38
C GLY A 88 14.93 10.19 -4.27
N ASP A 89 14.64 8.95 -3.92
CA ASP A 89 13.69 8.11 -4.65
C ASP A 89 12.32 8.09 -3.97
N VAL A 90 11.27 7.94 -4.77
CA VAL A 90 9.91 7.67 -4.28
C VAL A 90 9.68 6.17 -4.31
N ARG A 91 9.39 5.58 -3.15
CA ARG A 91 9.11 4.15 -3.01
C ARG A 91 7.62 3.94 -2.75
N VAL A 92 6.92 3.35 -3.71
CA VAL A 92 5.50 3.04 -3.61
C VAL A 92 5.37 1.57 -3.20
N THR A 93 4.84 1.33 -2.00
CA THR A 93 4.57 -0.03 -1.51
C THR A 93 3.11 -0.39 -1.80
N LEU A 94 2.90 -1.49 -2.51
CA LEU A 94 1.57 -1.98 -2.85
C LEU A 94 0.96 -2.75 -1.68
N LEU A 95 -0.28 -2.43 -1.35
CA LEU A 95 -1.06 -3.11 -0.31
C LEU A 95 -2.36 -3.61 -0.91
N SER A 96 -2.72 -4.85 -0.59
CA SER A 96 -3.97 -5.46 -1.02
C SER A 96 -5.15 -4.79 -0.32
N ALA A 97 -6.13 -4.31 -1.09
CA ALA A 97 -7.38 -3.83 -0.51
C ALA A 97 -8.24 -5.01 -0.04
N PRO A 98 -8.90 -4.92 1.13
CA PRO A 98 -9.80 -5.98 1.58
C PRO A 98 -11.00 -6.09 0.65
N HIS A 99 -11.35 -7.33 0.26
CA HIS A 99 -12.50 -7.62 -0.59
C HIS A 99 -13.57 -8.40 0.20
N PRO A 100 -14.88 -8.15 -0.01
CA PRO A 100 -15.94 -8.77 0.79
C PRO A 100 -16.07 -10.29 0.60
N VAL A 101 -15.63 -10.83 -0.55
CA VAL A 101 -15.81 -12.25 -0.91
C VAL A 101 -14.49 -13.02 -0.96
N PHE A 102 -13.40 -12.36 -1.34
CA PHE A 102 -12.15 -12.99 -1.70
C PHE A 102 -11.05 -12.51 -0.77
N THR A 103 -10.19 -13.41 -0.35
CA THR A 103 -8.98 -13.12 0.41
C THR A 103 -7.79 -13.63 -0.39
N ARG A 104 -6.87 -12.74 -0.76
CA ARG A 104 -5.65 -13.12 -1.47
C ARG A 104 -4.64 -13.69 -0.49
N HIS A 105 -4.02 -14.82 -0.85
CA HIS A 105 -2.89 -15.39 -0.12
C HIS A 105 -1.80 -15.79 -1.11
N GLY A 106 -0.82 -14.90 -1.32
CA GLY A 106 0.17 -15.07 -2.38
C GLY A 106 -0.48 -14.99 -3.76
N ASP A 107 -0.34 -16.06 -4.55
CA ASP A 107 -0.96 -16.19 -5.87
C ASP A 107 -2.32 -16.90 -5.81
N ASP A 108 -2.71 -17.42 -4.65
CA ASP A 108 -3.97 -18.13 -4.46
C ASP A 108 -5.07 -17.18 -3.95
N LEU A 109 -6.31 -17.52 -4.30
CA LEU A 109 -7.51 -16.85 -3.81
C LEU A 109 -8.25 -17.77 -2.87
N HIS A 110 -8.73 -17.22 -1.75
CA HIS A 110 -9.58 -17.93 -0.82
C HIS A 110 -10.97 -17.30 -0.82
N MET A 111 -12.00 -18.12 -0.78
CA MET A 111 -13.37 -17.67 -0.58
C MET A 111 -14.14 -18.63 0.31
N GLN A 112 -15.19 -18.12 0.94
CA GLN A 112 -16.09 -18.93 1.77
C GLN A 112 -17.45 -19.06 1.12
N VAL A 113 -17.92 -20.30 0.97
CA VAL A 113 -19.27 -20.59 0.45
C VAL A 113 -20.11 -21.18 1.57
N ARG A 114 -21.24 -20.53 1.83
CA ARG A 114 -22.19 -20.97 2.85
C ARG A 114 -23.17 -21.96 2.26
N LEU A 115 -23.23 -23.15 2.86
CA LEU A 115 -24.12 -24.23 2.45
C LEU A 115 -25.18 -24.46 3.52
N THR A 116 -26.39 -24.79 3.10
CA THR A 116 -27.41 -25.32 4.00
C THR A 116 -27.09 -26.78 4.34
N LEU A 117 -27.61 -27.27 5.48
CA LEU A 117 -27.44 -28.69 5.86
C LEU A 117 -27.91 -29.66 4.76
N ARG A 118 -28.96 -29.32 4.00
CA ARG A 118 -29.45 -30.15 2.90
C ARG A 118 -28.42 -30.24 1.76
N GLU A 119 -27.91 -29.10 1.32
CA GLU A 119 -26.88 -29.03 0.27
C GLU A 119 -25.60 -29.75 0.72
N ALA A 120 -25.24 -29.61 2.00
CA ALA A 120 -24.09 -30.30 2.56
C ALA A 120 -24.26 -31.83 2.59
N LEU A 121 -25.47 -32.36 2.73
CA LEU A 121 -25.72 -33.81 2.78
C LEU A 121 -25.93 -34.45 1.41
N VAL A 122 -26.65 -33.77 0.52
CA VAL A 122 -27.08 -34.33 -0.78
C VAL A 122 -26.15 -33.93 -1.92
N GLY A 123 -25.39 -32.86 -1.74
CA GLY A 123 -24.61 -32.21 -2.79
C GLY A 123 -25.27 -30.92 -3.27
N PHE A 124 -24.53 -30.17 -4.08
CA PHE A 124 -24.97 -28.90 -4.63
C PHE A 124 -24.25 -28.59 -5.94
N GLU A 125 -24.84 -27.66 -6.68
CA GLU A 125 -24.29 -27.03 -7.87
C GLU A 125 -24.59 -25.53 -7.78
N ARG A 126 -23.56 -24.69 -7.94
CA ARG A 126 -23.66 -23.24 -7.84
C ARG A 126 -22.71 -22.56 -8.81
N GLU A 127 -23.19 -21.49 -9.40
CA GLU A 127 -22.39 -20.57 -10.18
C GLU A 127 -21.96 -19.38 -9.30
N ILE A 128 -20.68 -19.05 -9.32
CA ILE A 128 -20.13 -17.90 -8.59
C ILE A 128 -19.43 -16.93 -9.56
N PRO A 129 -19.62 -15.61 -9.40
CA PRO A 129 -18.84 -14.63 -10.17
C PRO A 129 -17.41 -14.54 -9.62
N HIS A 130 -16.43 -14.63 -10.52
CA HIS A 130 -15.01 -14.40 -10.20
C HIS A 130 -14.68 -12.90 -10.15
N LEU A 131 -13.46 -12.55 -9.76
CA LEU A 131 -12.92 -11.18 -9.73
C LEU A 131 -12.90 -10.48 -11.09
N ASP A 132 -12.62 -11.22 -12.17
CA ASP A 132 -12.65 -10.77 -13.57
C ASP A 132 -14.04 -10.90 -14.21
N GLY A 133 -15.02 -11.40 -13.46
CA GLY A 133 -16.43 -11.42 -13.84
C GLY A 133 -16.87 -12.61 -14.69
N HIS A 134 -16.00 -13.56 -15.01
CA HIS A 134 -16.48 -14.86 -15.53
C HIS A 134 -17.13 -15.67 -14.42
N VAL A 135 -17.90 -16.66 -14.83
CA VAL A 135 -18.63 -17.55 -13.94
C VAL A 135 -17.79 -18.81 -13.71
N VAL A 136 -17.64 -19.17 -12.44
CA VAL A 136 -17.02 -20.43 -12.02
C VAL A 136 -18.09 -21.34 -11.44
N GLU A 137 -18.15 -22.57 -11.94
CA GLU A 137 -19.08 -23.59 -11.49
C GLU A 137 -18.49 -24.37 -10.30
N LEU A 138 -19.23 -24.38 -9.20
CA LEU A 138 -18.98 -25.17 -8.01
C LEU A 138 -20.01 -26.30 -7.94
N ALA A 139 -19.57 -27.51 -8.27
CA ALA A 139 -20.36 -28.71 -8.12
C ALA A 139 -19.68 -29.68 -7.16
N ARG A 140 -20.48 -30.34 -6.34
CA ARG A 140 -20.02 -31.44 -5.50
C ARG A 140 -21.15 -32.44 -5.26
N GLU A 141 -20.85 -33.69 -5.54
CA GLU A 141 -21.74 -34.82 -5.26
C GLU A 141 -21.42 -35.43 -3.88
N GLY A 142 -22.47 -35.74 -3.12
CA GLY A 142 -22.36 -36.37 -1.81
C GLY A 142 -22.08 -35.41 -0.66
N VAL A 143 -21.61 -35.97 0.47
CA VAL A 143 -21.51 -35.23 1.73
C VAL A 143 -20.32 -34.28 1.72
N THR A 144 -20.58 -33.04 2.12
CA THR A 144 -19.61 -31.96 2.28
C THR A 144 -19.53 -31.59 3.76
N GLN A 145 -18.34 -31.67 4.34
CA GLN A 145 -18.12 -31.35 5.75
C GLN A 145 -17.96 -29.83 5.95
N HIS A 146 -18.31 -29.36 7.14
CA HIS A 146 -18.00 -27.99 7.54
C HIS A 146 -16.49 -27.78 7.60
N GLY A 147 -16.00 -26.68 7.01
CA GLY A 147 -14.57 -26.37 6.90
C GLY A 147 -13.87 -27.15 5.79
N GLN A 148 -14.58 -27.97 5.02
CA GLN A 148 -13.98 -28.68 3.90
C GLN A 148 -13.55 -27.72 2.80
N GLU A 149 -12.37 -27.95 2.25
CA GLU A 149 -11.81 -27.14 1.17
C GLU A 149 -11.93 -27.86 -0.17
N GLN A 150 -12.27 -27.10 -1.21
CA GLN A 150 -12.20 -27.52 -2.61
C GLN A 150 -11.26 -26.58 -3.35
N ARG A 151 -10.31 -27.17 -4.08
CA ARG A 151 -9.32 -26.45 -4.85
C ARG A 151 -9.68 -26.48 -6.32
N LEU A 152 -9.86 -25.31 -6.91
CA LEU A 152 -10.05 -25.12 -8.33
C LEU A 152 -8.76 -24.60 -8.96
N ARG A 153 -8.19 -25.41 -9.85
CA ARG A 153 -6.88 -25.13 -10.43
C ARG A 153 -6.98 -24.04 -11.48
N GLY A 154 -6.08 -23.05 -11.41
CA GLY A 154 -6.01 -21.98 -12.41
C GLY A 154 -7.05 -20.86 -12.24
N GLU A 155 -7.85 -20.90 -11.17
CA GLU A 155 -8.83 -19.87 -10.82
C GLU A 155 -8.28 -18.89 -9.76
N GLY A 156 -6.97 -18.86 -9.51
CA GLY A 156 -6.34 -17.91 -8.58
C GLY A 156 -5.93 -16.58 -9.21
N MET A 157 -4.98 -15.89 -8.58
CA MET A 157 -4.37 -14.67 -9.12
C MET A 157 -3.34 -15.02 -10.20
N PRO A 158 -3.13 -14.14 -11.21
CA PRO A 158 -2.02 -14.30 -12.14
C PRO A 158 -0.68 -14.20 -11.39
N LYS A 159 0.31 -14.98 -11.82
CA LYS A 159 1.67 -14.91 -11.26
C LYS A 159 2.43 -13.73 -11.87
N HIS A 160 3.15 -13.00 -11.03
CA HIS A 160 4.01 -11.92 -11.51
C HIS A 160 5.08 -12.46 -12.48
N ASN A 161 5.37 -11.71 -13.56
CA ASN A 161 6.24 -12.08 -14.69
C ASN A 161 5.77 -13.24 -15.58
N VAL A 162 4.78 -14.03 -15.18
CA VAL A 162 4.26 -15.14 -15.98
C VAL A 162 2.73 -15.08 -16.05
N PRO A 163 2.16 -14.14 -16.83
CA PRO A 163 0.71 -13.92 -16.86
C PRO A 163 -0.10 -15.12 -17.37
N SER A 164 0.54 -16.06 -18.08
CA SER A 164 -0.08 -17.30 -18.54
C SER A 164 -0.33 -18.28 -17.39
N GLU A 165 0.34 -18.12 -16.26
CA GLU A 165 0.13 -18.95 -15.07
C GLU A 165 -0.70 -18.20 -14.03
N LYS A 166 -1.67 -18.93 -13.47
CA LYS A 166 -2.50 -18.48 -12.36
C LYS A 166 -2.28 -19.41 -11.17
N GLY A 167 -2.50 -18.90 -9.96
CA GLY A 167 -2.67 -19.73 -8.77
C GLY A 167 -4.00 -20.48 -8.78
N ASP A 168 -4.39 -20.97 -7.61
CA ASP A 168 -5.62 -21.73 -7.42
C ASP A 168 -6.67 -20.93 -6.61
N LEU A 169 -7.94 -21.28 -6.79
CA LEU A 169 -9.03 -20.82 -5.91
C LEU A 169 -9.34 -21.90 -4.89
N ILE A 170 -9.18 -21.57 -3.60
CA ILE A 170 -9.52 -22.41 -2.46
C ILE A 170 -10.88 -21.97 -1.93
N VAL A 171 -11.88 -22.82 -2.10
CA VAL A 171 -13.22 -22.62 -1.60
C VAL A 171 -13.39 -23.38 -0.29
N THR A 172 -13.61 -22.68 0.81
CA THR A 172 -13.92 -23.28 2.10
C THR A 172 -15.45 -23.30 2.31
N TYR A 173 -16.00 -24.49 2.57
CA TYR A 173 -17.44 -24.66 2.78
C TYR A 173 -17.84 -24.47 4.24
N VAL A 174 -18.73 -23.51 4.49
CA VAL A 174 -19.28 -23.22 5.81
C VAL A 174 -20.72 -23.74 5.84
N VAL A 175 -20.94 -24.87 6.50
CA VAL A 175 -22.30 -25.40 6.68
C VAL A 175 -23.02 -24.60 7.75
N GLU A 176 -24.10 -23.92 7.37
CA GLU A 176 -24.97 -23.18 8.28
C GLU A 176 -26.14 -24.06 8.73
N MET A 177 -26.24 -24.23 10.04
CA MET A 177 -27.40 -24.86 10.66
C MET A 177 -28.61 -23.92 10.64
N ARG A 178 -29.81 -24.49 10.55
CA ARG A 178 -31.04 -23.72 10.68
C ARG A 178 -31.09 -23.04 12.05
N LYS A 179 -31.47 -21.75 12.06
CA LYS A 179 -31.68 -20.98 13.30
C LYS A 179 -32.99 -21.35 14.01
N THR A 180 -33.96 -21.88 13.27
CA THR A 180 -35.26 -22.30 13.81
C THR A 180 -35.24 -23.76 14.25
N PRO A 181 -35.88 -24.12 15.37
CA PRO A 181 -36.00 -25.50 15.79
C PRO A 181 -36.77 -26.33 14.76
N LEU A 182 -36.41 -27.61 14.64
CA LEU A 182 -37.11 -28.57 13.79
C LEU A 182 -38.48 -28.90 14.38
N THR A 183 -39.48 -29.08 13.51
CA THR A 183 -40.80 -29.57 13.93
C THR A 183 -40.70 -31.02 14.42
N ALA A 184 -41.66 -31.47 15.24
CA ALA A 184 -41.66 -32.85 15.75
C ALA A 184 -41.59 -33.89 14.63
N ALA A 185 -42.30 -33.66 13.52
CA ALA A 185 -42.25 -34.51 12.34
C ALA A 185 -40.85 -34.54 11.69
N GLN A 186 -40.19 -33.38 11.57
CA GLN A 186 -38.83 -33.31 11.03
C GLN A 186 -37.81 -33.98 11.97
N GLN A 187 -37.95 -33.82 13.29
CA GLN A 187 -37.07 -34.48 14.26
C GLN A 187 -37.21 -36.01 14.22
N ALA A 188 -38.44 -36.51 14.11
CA ALA A 188 -38.69 -37.95 13.95
C ALA A 188 -38.03 -38.48 12.67
N TRP A 189 -38.23 -37.80 11.54
CA TRP A 189 -37.61 -38.17 10.27
C TRP A 189 -36.08 -38.22 10.35
N VAL A 190 -35.45 -37.20 10.97
CA VAL A 190 -34.00 -37.16 11.16
C VAL A 190 -33.53 -38.33 12.02
N ARG A 191 -34.18 -38.65 13.15
CA ARG A 191 -33.77 -39.77 14.02
C ARG A 191 -33.84 -41.15 13.35
N GLU A 192 -34.71 -41.31 12.35
CA GLU A 192 -34.89 -42.58 11.65
C GLU A 192 -33.96 -42.73 10.43
N ASN A 193 -33.53 -41.63 9.80
CA ASN A 193 -32.88 -41.64 8.49
C ASN A 193 -31.46 -41.01 8.48
N LEU A 194 -31.03 -40.40 9.58
CA LEU A 194 -29.72 -39.76 9.76
C LEU A 194 -29.11 -40.21 11.10
#